data_AF-A0A529L1M4-F1
#
_entry.id   AF-A0A529L1M4-F1
#
_cell.length_a   1.000
_cell.length_b   1.000
_cell.length_c   1.000
_cell.angle_alpha   90.00
_cell.angle_beta   90.00
_cell.angle_gamma   90.00
#
_symmetry.space_group_name_H-M   'P 1'
#
loop_
_entity.id
_entity.type
_entity.pdbx_description
1 polymer ?
#
loop_
_entity_poly.entity_id
_entity_poly.type
_entity_poly.pdbx_seq_one_letter_code
_entity_poly.pdbx_strand_id
1 'polypeptide(L)'
;VTIVSAMVLSVLVALVLTPALCATILRPAKDHATQRGPFGWFNRMFDRGTIAYRDGSHGIINRSWRFLAMFLAIVIAMGWMFARLPSSFLPEEDQGILITSVQLPVGATQDRTERVLAKVTDHYLNEEKDAVEGVFTASGFGFGGAGQNVGIAFVRLKDFDKRTTPALAAQ
;
A
#
# COMPACT_ATOMS: atom_id res chain seq x y z
N VAL A 1 -7.74 17.32 2.36
CA VAL A 1 -7.18 18.62 1.90
C VAL A 1 -6.17 18.42 0.77
N THR A 2 -5.15 17.57 0.92
CA THR A 2 -4.12 17.29 -0.11
C THR A 2 -4.68 17.02 -1.51
N ILE A 3 -5.63 16.08 -1.65
CA ILE A 3 -6.24 15.73 -2.95
C ILE A 3 -6.97 16.93 -3.56
N VAL A 4 -7.83 17.59 -2.78
CA VAL A 4 -8.62 18.74 -3.24
C VAL A 4 -7.71 19.89 -3.67
N SER A 5 -6.71 20.24 -2.85
CA SER A 5 -5.72 21.27 -3.17
C SER A 5 -4.94 20.93 -4.45
N ALA A 6 -4.50 19.68 -4.60
CA ALA A 6 -3.80 19.22 -5.80
C ALA A 6 -4.69 19.28 -7.06
N MET A 7 -5.96 18.88 -6.95
CA MET A 7 -6.93 18.96 -8.07
C MET A 7 -7.21 20.41 -8.47
N VAL A 8 -7.42 21.30 -7.49
CA VAL A 8 -7.65 22.73 -7.77
C VAL A 8 -6.43 23.36 -8.44
N LEU A 9 -5.23 23.10 -7.92
CA LEU A 9 -4.00 23.58 -8.54
C LEU A 9 -3.81 22.99 -9.95
N SER A 10 -4.13 21.70 -10.15
CA SER A 10 -4.07 21.05 -11.46
C SER A 10 -5.01 21.71 -12.47
N VAL A 11 -6.23 22.05 -12.08
CA VAL A 11 -7.17 22.78 -12.92
C VAL A 11 -6.64 24.19 -13.25
N LEU A 12 -6.08 24.90 -12.27
CA LEU A 12 -5.46 26.21 -12.52
C LEU A 12 -4.30 26.10 -13.51
N VAL A 13 -3.43 25.10 -13.36
CA VAL A 13 -2.32 24.82 -14.28
C VAL A 13 -2.85 24.50 -15.69
N ALA A 14 -3.89 23.67 -15.79
CA ALA A 14 -4.51 23.28 -17.06
C ALA A 14 -5.19 24.46 -17.80
N LEU A 15 -5.68 25.46 -17.07
CA LEU A 15 -6.35 26.63 -17.64
C LEU A 15 -5.40 27.81 -17.93
N VAL A 16 -4.31 27.94 -17.19
CA VAL A 16 -3.40 29.10 -17.31
C VAL A 16 -2.11 28.72 -18.02
N LEU A 17 -1.39 27.73 -17.47
CA LEU A 17 -0.06 27.40 -17.95
C LEU A 17 -0.10 26.49 -19.18
N THR A 18 -0.95 25.47 -19.19
CA THR A 18 -1.04 24.54 -20.32
C THR A 18 -1.38 25.24 -21.65
N PRO A 19 -2.35 26.18 -21.74
CA PRO A 19 -2.64 26.86 -22.99
C PRO A 19 -1.49 27.77 -23.43
N ALA A 20 -0.84 28.46 -22.49
CA ALA A 20 0.32 29.30 -22.77
C ALA A 20 1.51 28.48 -23.30
N LEU A 21 1.78 27.32 -22.69
CA LEU A 21 2.85 26.42 -23.14
C LEU A 21 2.50 25.75 -24.47
N CYS A 22 1.25 25.31 -24.66
CA CYS A 22 0.81 24.76 -25.93
C CYS A 22 0.96 25.79 -27.07
N ALA A 23 0.58 27.05 -26.84
CA ALA A 23 0.69 28.10 -27.85
C ALA A 23 2.14 28.47 -28.21
N THR A 24 3.08 28.31 -27.27
CA THR A 24 4.48 28.72 -27.46
C THR A 24 5.40 27.58 -27.91
N ILE A 25 5.12 26.34 -27.50
CA ILE A 25 5.99 25.18 -27.75
C ILE A 25 5.50 24.35 -28.94
N LEU A 26 4.18 24.24 -29.16
CA LEU A 26 3.68 23.42 -30.26
C LEU A 26 4.00 24.07 -31.59
N ARG A 27 4.63 23.28 -32.47
CA ARG A 27 4.82 23.67 -33.85
C ARG A 27 3.50 23.54 -34.60
N PRO A 28 3.22 24.41 -35.59
CA PRO A 28 2.06 24.28 -36.44
C PRO A 28 1.98 22.86 -37.01
N ALA A 29 0.81 22.24 -36.89
CA ALA A 29 0.57 20.92 -37.47
C ALA A 29 0.79 20.99 -38.98
N LYS A 30 1.60 20.08 -39.53
CA LYS A 30 1.73 19.94 -40.99
C LYS A 30 0.48 19.25 -41.52
N ASP A 31 -0.06 19.73 -42.64
CA ASP A 31 -1.31 19.27 -43.26
C ASP A 31 -1.37 17.77 -43.60
N HIS A 32 -0.25 17.05 -43.52
CA HIS A 32 -0.19 15.61 -43.75
C HIS A 32 0.50 14.94 -42.56
N ALA A 33 -0.29 14.29 -41.70
CA ALA A 33 0.22 13.39 -40.68
C ALA A 33 1.15 12.35 -41.34
N THR A 34 2.27 12.01 -40.72
CA THR A 34 3.26 11.08 -41.27
C THR A 34 2.62 9.72 -41.58
N GLN A 35 2.36 9.43 -42.86
CA GLN A 35 1.66 8.22 -43.34
C GLN A 35 2.59 7.00 -43.50
N ARG A 36 3.90 7.15 -43.27
CA ARG A 36 4.92 6.10 -43.49
C ARG A 36 5.71 5.80 -42.21
N GLY A 37 6.21 4.57 -42.10
CA GLY A 37 6.94 4.09 -40.92
C GLY A 37 6.04 3.71 -39.73
N PRO A 38 6.63 3.49 -38.54
CA PRO A 38 5.92 2.99 -37.37
C PRO A 38 4.79 3.94 -36.90
N PHE A 39 5.01 5.26 -36.95
CA PHE A 39 4.00 6.26 -36.59
C PHE A 39 2.81 6.29 -37.56
N GLY A 40 3.03 6.08 -38.86
CA GLY A 40 1.95 5.98 -39.83
C GLY A 40 1.16 4.67 -39.74
N TRP A 41 1.81 3.58 -39.33
CA TRP A 41 1.11 2.35 -38.97
C TRP A 41 0.25 2.55 -37.71
N PHE A 42 0.79 3.19 -36.67
CA PHE A 42 0.04 3.50 -35.46
C PHE A 42 -1.20 4.36 -35.75
N ASN A 43 -1.04 5.46 -36.51
CA ASN A 43 -2.16 6.33 -36.87
C ASN A 43 -3.26 5.56 -37.60
N ARG A 44 -2.91 4.71 -38.58
CA ARG A 44 -3.90 3.90 -39.30
C ARG A 44 -4.59 2.87 -38.40
N MET A 45 -3.87 2.26 -37.47
CA MET A 45 -4.47 1.33 -36.52
C MET A 45 -5.39 2.04 -35.52
N PHE A 46 -4.98 3.22 -35.05
CA PHE A 46 -5.76 4.07 -34.18
C PHE A 46 -7.05 4.57 -34.85
N ASP A 47 -6.97 5.00 -36.11
CA ASP A 47 -8.13 5.41 -36.91
C ASP A 47 -9.11 4.25 -37.09
N ARG A 48 -8.60 3.05 -37.40
CA ARG A 48 -9.42 1.83 -37.48
C ARG A 48 -10.07 1.48 -36.15
N GLY A 49 -9.34 1.64 -35.05
CA GLY A 49 -9.86 1.46 -33.69
C GLY A 49 -10.97 2.46 -33.37
N THR A 50 -10.82 3.71 -33.78
CA THR A 50 -11.81 4.79 -33.59
C THR A 50 -13.11 4.47 -34.34
N ILE A 51 -13.01 4.03 -35.60
CA ILE A 51 -14.18 3.61 -36.40
C ILE A 51 -14.86 2.39 -35.75
N ALA A 52 -14.08 1.37 -35.35
CA ALA A 52 -14.62 0.19 -34.69
C ALA A 52 -15.30 0.53 -33.35
N TYR A 53 -14.73 1.45 -32.57
CA TYR A 53 -15.31 1.93 -31.32
C TYR A 53 -16.62 2.69 -31.55
N ARG A 54 -16.67 3.56 -32.56
CA ARG A 54 -17.90 4.25 -32.96
C ARG A 54 -19.00 3.26 -33.35
N ASP A 55 -18.68 2.33 -34.24
CA ASP A 55 -19.65 1.36 -34.75
C ASP A 55 -20.09 0.38 -33.64
N GLY A 56 -19.17 0.00 -32.76
CA GLY A 56 -19.45 -0.78 -31.55
C GLY A 56 -20.38 -0.04 -30.59
N SER A 57 -20.14 1.25 -30.35
CA SER A 57 -20.99 2.10 -29.52
C SER A 57 -22.41 2.21 -30.09
N HIS A 58 -22.54 2.37 -31.41
CA HIS A 58 -23.84 2.33 -32.09
C HIS A 58 -24.54 0.96 -31.90
N GLY A 59 -23.78 -0.13 -32.00
CA GLY A 59 -24.29 -1.49 -31.75
C GLY A 59 -24.76 -1.72 -30.30
N ILE A 60 -24.10 -1.10 -29.33
CA ILE A 60 -24.47 -1.12 -27.91
C ILE A 60 -25.79 -0.38 -27.69
N ILE A 61 -25.93 0.82 -28.25
CA ILE A 61 -27.13 1.65 -28.12
C ILE A 61 -28.35 0.93 -28.71
N ASN A 62 -28.21 0.33 -29.90
CA ASN A 62 -29.29 -0.43 -30.54
C ASN A 62 -29.70 -1.70 -29.77
N ARG A 63 -28.88 -2.16 -28.82
CA ARG A 63 -29.13 -3.34 -27.98
C ARG A 63 -29.07 -2.96 -26.50
N SER A 64 -29.53 -1.75 -26.17
CA SER A 64 -29.43 -1.14 -24.84
C SER A 64 -29.87 -2.07 -23.71
N TRP A 65 -30.96 -2.82 -23.88
CA TRP A 65 -31.46 -3.75 -22.85
C TRP A 65 -30.45 -4.84 -22.47
N ARG A 66 -29.70 -5.40 -23.43
CA ARG A 66 -28.69 -6.44 -23.15
C ARG A 66 -27.52 -5.87 -22.35
N PHE A 67 -27.09 -4.66 -22.67
CA PHE A 67 -26.01 -3.98 -21.97
C PHE A 67 -26.45 -3.43 -20.61
N LEU A 68 -27.71 -3.05 -20.46
CA LEU A 68 -28.29 -2.72 -19.16
C LEU A 68 -28.32 -3.94 -18.24
N ALA A 69 -28.72 -5.11 -18.74
CA ALA A 69 -28.68 -6.36 -17.98
C ALA A 69 -27.24 -6.73 -17.56
N MET A 70 -26.27 -6.55 -18.47
CA MET A 70 -24.85 -6.75 -18.16
C MET A 70 -24.35 -5.77 -17.10
N PHE A 71 -24.71 -4.49 -17.20
CA PHE A 71 -24.37 -3.47 -16.20
C PHE A 71 -24.93 -3.85 -14.83
N LEU A 72 -26.20 -4.26 -14.77
CA LEU A 72 -26.82 -4.71 -13.52
C LEU A 72 -26.12 -5.93 -12.94
N ALA A 73 -25.72 -6.90 -13.78
CA ALA A 73 -24.93 -8.05 -13.34
C ALA A 73 -23.58 -7.63 -12.71
N ILE A 74 -22.89 -6.65 -13.30
CA ILE A 74 -21.64 -6.10 -12.75
C ILE A 74 -21.89 -5.40 -11.40
N VAL A 75 -22.95 -4.60 -11.29
CA VAL A 75 -23.31 -3.91 -10.04
C VAL A 75 -23.62 -4.92 -8.93
N ILE A 76 -24.37 -5.98 -9.25
CA ILE A 76 -24.68 -7.07 -8.30
C ILE A 76 -23.39 -7.79 -7.89
N ALA A 77 -22.53 -8.14 -8.84
CA ALA A 77 -21.25 -8.79 -8.55
C ALA A 77 -20.35 -7.91 -7.67
N MET A 78 -20.27 -6.61 -7.96
CA MET A 78 -19.54 -5.64 -7.16
C MET A 78 -20.09 -5.57 -5.74
N GLY A 79 -21.41 -5.46 -5.57
CA GLY A 79 -22.04 -5.42 -4.24
C GLY A 79 -21.78 -6.70 -3.44
N TRP A 80 -21.83 -7.86 -4.09
CA TRP A 80 -21.52 -9.15 -3.47
C TRP A 80 -20.05 -9.27 -3.06
N MET A 81 -19.12 -8.84 -3.91
CA MET A 81 -17.68 -8.82 -3.59
C MET A 81 -17.39 -7.85 -2.45
N PHE A 82 -17.98 -6.65 -2.49
CA PHE A 82 -17.81 -5.63 -1.46
C PHE A 82 -18.27 -6.13 -0.09
N ALA A 83 -19.41 -6.82 -0.02
CA ALA A 83 -19.91 -7.41 1.23
C ALA A 83 -19.03 -8.55 1.77
N ARG A 84 -18.18 -9.16 0.93
CA ARG A 84 -17.28 -10.27 1.31
C ARG A 84 -15.84 -9.82 1.57
N LEU A 85 -15.49 -8.58 1.23
CA LEU A 85 -14.13 -8.08 1.39
C LEU A 85 -13.87 -7.80 2.89
N PRO A 86 -12.93 -8.51 3.53
CA PRO A 86 -12.58 -8.22 4.92
C PRO A 86 -12.01 -6.81 5.02
N SER A 87 -12.54 -6.01 5.93
CA SER A 87 -12.03 -4.67 6.19
C SER A 87 -10.90 -4.72 7.21
N SER A 88 -9.75 -4.12 6.87
CA SER A 88 -8.71 -3.74 7.82
C SER A 88 -8.57 -2.21 7.82
N PHE A 89 -8.02 -1.64 8.90
CA PHE A 89 -7.84 -0.19 8.98
C PHE A 89 -6.55 0.25 8.28
N LEU A 90 -5.43 -0.28 8.74
CA LEU A 90 -4.12 -0.13 8.13
C LEU A 90 -3.44 -1.50 8.18
N PRO A 91 -2.63 -1.86 7.16
CA PRO A 91 -1.76 -3.02 7.28
C PRO A 91 -0.79 -2.78 8.44
N GLU A 92 -0.54 -3.84 9.21
CA GLU A 92 0.62 -3.84 10.09
C GLU A 92 1.86 -3.86 9.21
N GLU A 93 2.88 -3.12 9.59
CA GLU A 93 4.15 -3.03 8.86
C GLU A 93 5.27 -3.39 9.82
N ASP A 94 6.34 -4.00 9.32
CA ASP A 94 7.57 -4.17 10.09
C ASP A 94 8.16 -2.78 10.36
N GLN A 95 8.10 -2.33 11.61
CA GLN A 95 8.62 -1.03 12.04
C GLN A 95 10.07 -1.10 12.55
N GLY A 96 10.74 -2.25 12.37
CA GLY A 96 12.08 -2.49 12.90
C GLY A 96 12.13 -2.67 14.43
N ILE A 97 10.98 -2.80 15.07
CA ILE A 97 10.87 -3.02 16.52
C ILE A 97 9.88 -4.15 16.81
N LEU A 98 10.20 -4.96 17.81
CA LEU A 98 9.31 -5.94 18.41
C LEU A 98 9.17 -5.63 19.89
N ILE A 99 7.98 -5.83 20.44
CA ILE A 99 7.71 -5.59 21.86
C ILE A 99 7.17 -6.87 22.47
N THR A 100 7.91 -7.40 23.45
CA THR A 100 7.57 -8.65 24.14
C THR A 100 7.15 -8.33 25.56
N SER A 101 5.91 -8.67 25.92
CA SER A 101 5.42 -8.52 27.28
C SER A 101 5.61 -9.82 28.06
N VAL A 102 6.10 -9.71 29.30
CA VAL A 102 6.35 -10.82 30.21
C VAL A 102 5.44 -10.67 31.43
N GLN A 103 4.62 -11.67 31.70
CA GLN A 103 3.67 -11.71 32.81
C GLN A 103 3.84 -13.01 33.59
N LEU A 104 4.29 -12.90 34.85
CA LEU A 104 4.38 -14.02 35.79
C LEU A 104 3.11 -14.12 36.64
N PRO A 105 2.85 -15.31 37.25
CA PRO A 105 1.76 -15.48 38.21
C PRO A 105 1.80 -14.46 39.35
N VAL A 106 0.63 -14.14 39.90
CA VAL A 106 0.51 -13.24 41.07
C VAL A 106 1.36 -13.73 42.24
N GLY A 107 2.04 -12.80 42.92
CA GLY A 107 2.97 -13.12 44.01
C GLY A 107 4.38 -13.51 43.56
N ALA A 108 4.69 -13.49 42.25
CA ALA A 108 6.08 -13.59 41.79
C ALA A 108 6.90 -12.37 42.20
N THR A 109 8.11 -12.59 42.72
CA THR A 109 9.06 -11.54 43.06
C THR A 109 9.73 -10.97 41.81
N GLN A 110 10.25 -9.75 41.93
CA GLN A 110 10.97 -9.07 40.86
C GLN A 110 12.18 -9.89 40.36
N ASP A 111 12.93 -10.55 41.25
CA ASP A 111 14.04 -11.43 40.88
C ASP A 111 13.60 -12.57 39.93
N ARG A 112 12.42 -13.15 40.13
CA ARG A 112 11.92 -14.18 39.19
C ARG A 112 11.60 -13.59 37.82
N THR A 113 11.04 -12.39 37.78
CA THR A 113 10.72 -11.68 36.54
C THR A 113 12.01 -11.32 35.79
N GLU A 114 13.04 -10.85 36.49
CA GLU A 114 14.35 -10.54 35.91
C GLU A 114 15.03 -11.78 35.33
N ARG A 115 14.96 -12.95 36.00
CA ARG A 115 15.47 -14.20 35.44
C ARG A 115 14.75 -14.62 34.16
N VAL A 116 13.46 -14.35 34.04
CA VAL A 116 12.70 -14.62 32.80
C VAL A 116 13.08 -13.62 31.71
N LEU A 117 13.17 -12.33 32.02
CA LEU A 117 13.62 -11.30 31.09
C LEU A 117 15.05 -11.55 30.59
N ALA A 118 15.94 -12.08 31.45
CA ALA A 118 17.29 -12.49 31.06
C ALA A 118 17.25 -13.64 30.04
N LYS A 119 16.37 -14.64 30.22
CA LYS A 119 16.18 -15.72 29.23
C LYS A 119 15.63 -15.21 27.90
N VAL A 120 14.67 -14.29 27.94
CA VAL A 120 14.12 -13.64 26.73
C VAL A 120 15.21 -12.86 26.00
N THR A 121 16.02 -12.11 26.74
CA THR A 121 17.17 -11.36 26.19
C THR A 121 18.19 -12.29 25.55
N ASP A 122 18.55 -13.38 26.23
CA ASP A 122 19.49 -14.39 25.74
C ASP A 122 19.01 -15.02 24.43
N HIS A 123 17.73 -15.40 24.36
CA HIS A 123 17.13 -15.94 23.14
C HIS A 123 17.25 -14.97 21.94
N TYR A 124 16.85 -13.71 22.12
CA TYR A 124 16.91 -12.73 21.04
C TYR A 124 18.35 -12.37 20.61
N LEU A 125 19.30 -12.36 21.55
CA LEU A 125 20.69 -12.01 21.24
C LEU A 125 21.51 -13.18 20.70
N ASN A 126 21.19 -14.42 21.08
CA ASN A 126 21.97 -15.60 20.70
C ASN A 126 21.33 -16.43 19.59
N GLU A 127 20.03 -16.68 19.66
CA GLU A 127 19.31 -17.49 18.68
C GLU A 127 18.87 -16.64 17.48
N GLU A 128 18.37 -15.43 17.72
CA GLU A 128 17.90 -14.49 16.68
C GLU A 128 18.92 -13.37 16.33
N LYS A 129 20.21 -13.66 16.56
CA LYS A 129 21.33 -12.70 16.38
C LYS A 129 21.41 -12.09 14.98
N ASP A 130 20.85 -12.77 13.98
CA ASP A 130 20.89 -12.32 12.59
C ASP A 130 19.85 -11.23 12.33
N ALA A 131 18.68 -11.28 12.97
CA ALA A 131 17.60 -10.30 12.87
C ALA A 131 17.71 -9.16 13.91
N VAL A 132 18.18 -9.45 15.13
CA VAL A 132 18.13 -8.52 16.26
C VAL A 132 19.42 -7.68 16.36
N GLU A 133 19.27 -6.37 16.56
CA GLU A 133 20.39 -5.46 16.85
C GLU A 133 20.60 -5.27 18.36
N GLY A 134 19.52 -5.24 19.14
CA GLY A 134 19.62 -5.09 20.58
C GLY A 134 18.29 -5.28 21.30
N VAL A 135 18.37 -5.58 22.59
CA VAL A 135 17.20 -5.80 23.45
C VAL A 135 17.32 -4.91 24.67
N PHE A 136 16.27 -4.16 24.96
CA PHE A 136 16.12 -3.37 26.18
C PHE A 136 14.98 -3.96 27.02
N THR A 137 15.26 -4.37 28.26
CA THR A 137 14.24 -4.93 29.15
C THR A 137 13.97 -4.01 30.33
N ALA A 138 12.71 -3.97 30.77
CA ALA A 138 12.28 -3.25 31.97
C ALA A 138 11.45 -4.20 32.85
N SER A 139 11.96 -4.52 34.03
CA SER A 139 11.22 -5.24 35.08
C SER A 139 10.33 -4.27 35.85
N GLY A 140 9.16 -4.71 36.30
CA GLY A 140 8.24 -3.89 37.08
C GLY A 140 7.20 -3.11 36.26
N PHE A 141 7.31 -3.08 34.93
CA PHE A 141 6.44 -2.32 34.02
C PHE A 141 5.93 -3.17 32.86
N GLY A 142 4.65 -3.05 32.52
CA GLY A 142 4.03 -3.65 31.34
C GLY A 142 2.84 -2.83 30.86
N PHE A 143 2.32 -3.14 29.67
CA PHE A 143 1.18 -2.40 29.09
C PHE A 143 -0.10 -2.48 29.94
N GLY A 144 -0.27 -3.55 30.72
CA GLY A 144 -1.42 -3.77 31.60
C GLY A 144 -1.27 -3.21 33.02
N GLY A 145 -0.12 -2.61 33.37
CA GLY A 145 0.13 -2.06 34.71
C GLY A 145 1.56 -2.24 35.21
N ALA A 146 1.80 -1.85 36.46
CA ALA A 146 3.08 -2.01 37.15
C ALA A 146 2.98 -3.03 38.28
N GLY A 147 4.04 -3.83 38.47
CA GLY A 147 4.06 -4.90 39.46
C GLY A 147 5.31 -5.77 39.38
N GLN A 148 5.68 -6.41 40.48
CA GLN A 148 6.91 -7.23 40.54
C GLN A 148 6.87 -8.44 39.60
N ASN A 149 5.67 -8.90 39.23
CA ASN A 149 5.44 -10.04 38.34
C ASN A 149 5.29 -9.63 36.85
N VAL A 150 5.51 -8.37 36.49
CA VAL A 150 5.41 -7.90 35.09
C VAL A 150 6.73 -7.34 34.58
N GLY A 151 6.95 -7.49 33.28
CA GLY A 151 8.06 -6.90 32.57
C GLY A 151 7.76 -6.71 31.09
N ILE A 152 8.59 -5.91 30.44
CA ILE A 152 8.52 -5.65 29.01
C ILE A 152 9.92 -5.68 28.42
N ALA A 153 10.04 -6.18 27.19
CA ALA A 153 11.26 -6.18 26.41
C ALA A 153 11.00 -5.47 25.08
N PHE A 154 11.79 -4.43 24.80
CA PHE A 154 11.83 -3.72 23.53
C PHE A 154 13.00 -4.29 22.73
N VAL A 155 12.69 -4.98 21.64
CA VAL A 155 13.67 -5.59 20.76
C VAL A 155 13.79 -4.72 19.52
N ARG A 156 14.98 -4.20 19.26
CA ARG A 156 15.29 -3.45 18.04
C ARG A 156 15.89 -4.42 17.02
N LEU A 157 15.27 -4.49 15.84
CA LEU A 157 15.76 -5.27 14.72
C LEU A 157 16.84 -4.48 13.97
N LYS A 158 17.70 -5.19 13.24
CA LYS A 158 18.67 -4.56 12.34
C LYS A 158 17.97 -3.82 11.20
N ASP A 159 18.72 -2.97 10.49
CA ASP A 159 18.24 -2.29 9.30
C ASP A 159 17.66 -3.27 8.26
N PHE A 160 16.64 -2.83 7.51
CA PHE A 160 15.95 -3.63 6.49
C PHE A 160 16.91 -4.15 5.42
N ASP A 161 17.94 -3.36 5.08
CA ASP A 161 18.97 -3.76 4.11
C ASP A 161 19.76 -5.02 4.57
N LYS A 162 19.76 -5.31 5.87
CA LYS A 162 20.43 -6.48 6.47
C LYS A 162 19.46 -7.64 6.74
N ARG A 163 18.15 -7.45 6.53
CA ARG A 163 17.08 -8.42 6.79
C ARG A 163 16.27 -8.66 5.52
N THR A 164 16.94 -9.24 4.51
CA THR A 164 16.37 -9.39 3.15
C THR A 164 15.56 -10.67 2.95
N THR A 165 15.62 -11.62 3.88
CA THR A 165 14.83 -12.85 3.82
C THR A 165 13.53 -12.70 4.61
N PRO A 166 12.41 -13.31 4.14
CA PRO A 166 11.13 -13.27 4.86
C PRO A 166 11.22 -13.80 6.29
N ALA A 167 12.13 -14.75 6.56
CA ALA A 167 12.35 -15.30 7.90
C ALA A 167 13.00 -14.31 8.89
N LEU A 168 13.57 -13.19 8.42
CA LEU A 168 14.18 -12.14 9.24
C LEU A 168 13.28 -10.89 9.31
N ALA A 169 12.08 -10.93 8.71
CA ALA A 169 11.07 -9.91 8.87
C ALA A 169 10.37 -10.06 10.23
N ALA A 170 9.84 -8.96 10.76
CA ALA A 170 9.05 -8.97 11.99
C ALA A 170 7.67 -9.65 11.85
N GLN A 171 7.29 -10.07 10.64
CA GLN A 171 5.97 -10.60 10.25
C GLN A 171 6.04 -12.04 9.75
#